data_AF-A0A662V6M1-F1
#
_entry.id   AF-A0A662V6M1-F1
#
_cell.length_a   1.000
_cell.length_b   1.000
_cell.length_c   1.000
_cell.angle_alpha   90.00
_cell.angle_beta   90.00
_cell.angle_gamma   90.00
#
_symmetry.space_group_name_H-M   'P 1'
#
loop_
_entity.id
_entity.type
_entity.pdbx_description
1 polymer ?
#
loop_
_entity_poly.entity_id
_entity_poly.type
_entity_poly.pdbx_seq_one_letter_code
_entity_poly.pdbx_strand_id
1 'polypeptide(L)'
;MKMEIESNVDYNPNNYAKAMFYADEDVAEIMERLYERWEKNSREGTPLDYATVEELRILYYKSRIYRDATGEDLISVAVYGGSVRERIRKRRRGSSGLRQLLALFIGRLAEEE
;
A
#
# COMPACT_ATOMS: atom_id res chain seq x y z
N MET A 1 14.83 4.97 0.20
CA MET A 1 13.41 5.24 -0.14
C MET A 1 13.12 4.92 -1.60
N LYS A 2 13.76 5.57 -2.59
CA LYS A 2 13.51 5.32 -4.03
C LYS A 2 13.60 3.84 -4.43
N MET A 3 14.75 3.20 -4.19
CA MET A 3 14.93 1.75 -4.45
C MET A 3 13.89 0.87 -3.76
N GLU A 4 13.39 1.26 -2.59
CA GLU A 4 12.38 0.45 -1.88
C GLU A 4 10.98 0.69 -2.45
N ILE A 5 10.67 1.90 -2.94
CA ILE A 5 9.45 2.18 -3.72
C ILE A 5 9.47 1.32 -4.99
N GLU A 6 10.56 1.38 -5.76
CA GLU A 6 10.75 0.59 -6.98
C GLU A 6 10.67 -0.92 -6.68
N SER A 7 11.32 -1.40 -5.62
CA SER A 7 11.25 -2.80 -5.21
C SER A 7 9.84 -3.24 -4.80
N ASN A 8 9.06 -2.38 -4.15
CA ASN A 8 7.70 -2.69 -3.71
C ASN A 8 6.66 -2.62 -4.85
N VAL A 9 6.99 -1.93 -5.95
CA VAL A 9 6.02 -1.61 -7.02
C VAL A 9 6.50 -2.11 -8.38
N ASP A 10 7.64 -1.61 -8.89
CA ASP A 10 8.09 -1.85 -10.26
C ASP A 10 8.81 -3.18 -10.43
N TYR A 11 9.63 -3.57 -9.46
CA TYR A 11 10.34 -4.85 -9.44
C TYR A 11 9.62 -5.91 -8.59
N ASN A 12 8.45 -5.59 -8.05
CA ASN A 12 7.66 -6.54 -7.30
C ASN A 12 7.03 -7.57 -8.26
N PRO A 13 7.21 -8.89 -8.03
CA PRO A 13 6.59 -9.92 -8.86
C PRO A 13 5.05 -9.93 -8.77
N ASN A 14 4.49 -9.31 -7.74
CA ASN A 14 3.05 -9.15 -7.57
C ASN A 14 2.51 -8.00 -8.44
N ASN A 15 1.92 -8.34 -9.59
CA ASN A 15 1.33 -7.36 -10.51
C ASN A 15 0.21 -6.50 -9.88
N TYR A 16 -0.47 -6.98 -8.83
CA TYR A 16 -1.49 -6.20 -8.12
C TYR A 16 -0.89 -5.04 -7.34
N ALA A 17 0.36 -5.16 -6.86
CA ALA A 17 1.03 -4.08 -6.16
C ALA A 17 1.16 -2.84 -7.06
N LYS A 18 1.60 -3.04 -8.30
CA LYS A 18 1.70 -1.99 -9.31
C LYS A 18 0.34 -1.37 -9.63
N ALA A 19 -0.68 -2.19 -9.90
CA ALA A 19 -2.01 -1.72 -10.23
C ALA A 19 -2.62 -0.87 -9.09
N MET A 20 -2.51 -1.35 -7.85
CA MET A 20 -3.07 -0.67 -6.68
C MET A 20 -2.31 0.60 -6.32
N PHE A 21 -0.98 0.60 -6.49
CA PHE A 21 -0.16 1.78 -6.24
C PHE A 21 -0.52 2.93 -7.17
N TYR A 22 -0.58 2.67 -8.48
CA TYR A 22 -0.90 3.72 -9.46
C TYR A 22 -2.39 4.08 -9.54
N ALA A 23 -3.28 3.26 -8.98
CA ALA A 23 -4.70 3.59 -8.82
C ALA A 23 -5.01 4.48 -7.61
N ASP A 24 -4.04 4.68 -6.69
CA ASP A 24 -4.22 5.54 -5.53
C ASP A 24 -4.16 7.01 -5.92
N GLU A 25 -5.17 7.80 -5.54
CA GLU A 25 -5.30 9.21 -5.94
C GLU A 25 -4.11 10.07 -5.52
N ASP A 26 -3.60 9.89 -4.29
CA ASP A 26 -2.43 10.64 -3.80
C ASP A 26 -1.19 10.31 -4.64
N VAL A 27 -1.04 9.03 -5.00
CA VAL A 27 0.09 8.56 -5.82
C VAL A 27 -0.03 9.14 -7.23
N ALA A 28 -1.20 9.08 -7.84
CA ALA A 28 -1.44 9.59 -9.19
C ALA A 28 -1.12 11.09 -9.28
N GLU A 29 -1.61 11.90 -8.34
CA GLU A 29 -1.37 13.35 -8.30
C GLU A 29 0.12 13.68 -8.08
N ILE A 30 0.81 12.93 -7.21
CA ILE A 30 2.25 13.11 -7.02
C ILE A 30 2.99 12.76 -8.30
N MET A 31 2.71 11.59 -8.90
CA MET A 31 3.40 11.13 -10.10
C MET A 31 3.23 12.11 -11.27
N GLU A 32 2.04 12.66 -11.49
CA GLU A 32 1.79 13.70 -12.50
C GLU A 32 2.75 14.89 -12.32
N ARG A 33 2.82 15.44 -11.10
CA ARG A 33 3.75 16.55 -10.78
C ARG A 33 5.22 16.16 -10.92
N LEU A 34 5.58 14.91 -10.69
CA LEU A 34 6.95 14.43 -10.90
C LEU A 34 7.28 14.35 -12.38
N TYR A 35 6.38 13.81 -13.19
CA TYR A 35 6.55 13.77 -14.64
C TYR A 35 6.66 15.18 -15.23
N GLU A 36 5.82 16.12 -14.81
CA GLU A 36 5.94 17.52 -15.26
C GLU A 36 7.30 18.14 -14.92
N ARG A 37 7.79 17.93 -13.68
CA ARG A 37 9.11 18.43 -13.27
C ARG A 37 10.22 17.77 -14.07
N TRP A 38 10.14 16.46 -14.27
CA TRP A 38 11.11 15.70 -15.05
C TRP A 38 11.15 16.19 -16.50
N GLU A 39 10.00 16.40 -17.12
CA GLU A 39 9.88 16.93 -18.49
C GLU A 39 10.45 18.35 -18.62
N LYS A 40 10.16 19.23 -17.66
CA LYS A 40 10.74 20.59 -17.60
C LYS A 40 12.26 20.57 -17.45
N ASN A 41 12.84 19.47 -16.96
CA ASN A 41 14.27 19.26 -16.82
C ASN A 41 14.81 18.26 -17.86
N SER A 42 14.27 18.30 -19.08
CA SER A 42 14.74 17.51 -20.24
C SER A 42 14.76 15.99 -20.01
N ARG A 43 13.97 15.51 -19.05
CA ARG A 43 13.90 14.09 -18.66
C ARG A 43 15.24 13.50 -18.20
N GLU A 44 16.12 14.31 -17.60
CA GLU A 44 17.36 13.80 -17.00
C GLU A 44 17.06 12.99 -15.72
N GLY A 45 17.68 11.81 -15.56
CA GLY A 45 17.45 10.93 -14.42
C GLY A 45 16.09 10.24 -14.44
N THR A 46 15.49 10.04 -13.28
CA THR A 46 14.17 9.40 -13.10
C THR A 46 13.14 10.39 -12.53
N PRO A 47 11.83 10.19 -12.72
CA PRO A 47 10.81 11.05 -12.09
C PRO A 47 10.95 11.17 -10.57
N LEU A 48 11.38 10.11 -9.88
CA LEU A 48 11.60 10.13 -8.43
C LEU A 48 12.76 11.04 -8.01
N ASP A 49 13.66 11.43 -8.91
CA ASP A 49 14.73 12.39 -8.63
C ASP A 49 14.22 13.81 -8.41
N TYR A 50 13.02 14.11 -8.90
CA TYR A 50 12.39 15.43 -8.79
C TYR A 50 11.43 15.54 -7.62
N ALA A 51 11.29 14.48 -6.82
CA ALA A 51 10.36 14.43 -5.71
C ALA A 51 10.87 15.21 -4.50
N THR A 52 9.98 15.96 -3.87
CA THR A 52 10.25 16.52 -2.55
C THR A 52 10.34 15.40 -1.51
N VAL A 53 10.94 15.71 -0.35
CA VAL A 53 11.04 14.75 0.75
C VAL A 53 9.67 14.26 1.21
N GLU A 54 8.65 15.14 1.22
CA GLU A 54 7.30 14.76 1.66
C GLU A 54 6.60 13.87 0.64
N GLU A 55 6.69 14.19 -0.66
CA GLU A 55 6.18 13.33 -1.73
C GLU A 55 6.84 11.95 -1.70
N LEU A 56 8.16 11.89 -1.52
CA LEU A 56 8.88 10.62 -1.35
C LEU A 56 8.39 9.81 -0.15
N ARG A 57 8.04 10.46 0.97
CA ARG A 57 7.48 9.77 2.15
C ARG A 57 6.11 9.20 1.88
N ILE A 58 5.24 9.94 1.17
CA ILE A 58 3.90 9.47 0.79
C ILE A 58 4.02 8.27 -0.14
N LEU A 59 4.79 8.38 -1.22
CA LEU A 59 5.03 7.29 -2.16
C LEU A 59 5.65 6.07 -1.46
N TYR A 60 6.61 6.30 -0.57
CA TYR A 60 7.22 5.25 0.24
C TYR A 60 6.20 4.51 1.10
N TYR A 61 5.40 5.26 1.86
CA TYR A 61 4.35 4.70 2.71
C TYR A 61 3.31 3.89 1.92
N LYS A 62 2.84 4.43 0.79
CA LYS A 62 1.85 3.79 -0.08
C LYS A 62 2.42 2.54 -0.76
N SER A 63 3.67 2.57 -1.22
CA SER A 63 4.33 1.40 -1.84
C SER A 63 4.36 0.20 -0.88
N ARG A 64 4.64 0.45 0.41
CA ARG A 64 4.67 -0.60 1.45
C ARG A 64 3.30 -1.14 1.80
N ILE A 65 2.27 -0.32 1.66
CA ILE A 65 0.87 -0.71 1.84
C ILE A 65 0.45 -1.68 0.73
N TYR A 66 0.81 -1.39 -0.51
CA TYR A 66 0.32 -2.12 -1.68
C TYR A 66 1.19 -3.29 -2.12
N ARG A 67 2.43 -3.43 -1.61
CA ARG A 67 3.36 -4.49 -2.04
C ARG A 67 2.78 -5.91 -1.98
N ASP A 68 1.87 -6.17 -1.04
CA ASP A 68 1.26 -7.48 -0.79
C ASP A 68 -0.23 -7.52 -1.24
N ALA A 69 -0.64 -6.60 -2.11
CA ALA A 69 -2.03 -6.48 -2.57
C ALA A 69 -2.52 -7.73 -3.30
N THR A 70 -3.81 -8.03 -3.21
CA THR A 70 -4.43 -9.18 -3.90
C THR A 70 -5.36 -8.74 -5.02
N GLY A 71 -5.78 -9.68 -5.86
CA GLY A 71 -6.83 -9.45 -6.85
C GLY A 71 -8.17 -9.04 -6.20
N GLU A 72 -8.48 -9.54 -5.00
CA GLU A 72 -9.65 -9.11 -4.24
C GLU A 72 -9.55 -7.63 -3.86
N ASP A 73 -8.38 -7.16 -3.43
CA ASP A 73 -8.17 -5.75 -3.10
C ASP A 73 -8.44 -4.86 -4.32
N LEU A 74 -7.97 -5.27 -5.50
CA LEU A 74 -8.18 -4.56 -6.78
C LEU A 74 -9.67 -4.54 -7.19
N ILE A 75 -10.35 -5.69 -7.19
CA ILE A 75 -11.79 -5.77 -7.46
C ILE A 75 -12.56 -4.87 -6.50
N SER A 76 -12.14 -4.84 -5.23
CA SER A 76 -12.78 -4.02 -4.20
C SER A 76 -12.70 -2.53 -4.50
N VAL A 77 -11.56 -2.05 -5.01
CA VAL A 77 -11.39 -0.65 -5.44
C VAL A 77 -12.23 -0.37 -6.69
N ALA A 78 -12.16 -1.24 -7.70
CA ALA A 78 -12.85 -1.04 -8.97
C ALA A 78 -14.38 -1.04 -8.83
N VAL A 79 -14.93 -1.91 -7.98
CA VAL A 79 -16.38 -2.08 -7.81
C VAL A 79 -16.97 -1.08 -6.81
N TYR A 80 -16.27 -0.83 -5.69
CA TYR A 80 -16.85 -0.05 -4.59
C TYR A 80 -16.29 1.38 -4.49
N GLY A 81 -15.31 1.75 -5.32
CA GLY A 81 -14.69 3.09 -5.32
C GLY A 81 -14.03 3.49 -3.98
N GLY A 82 -13.87 2.54 -3.06
CA GLY A 82 -13.48 2.84 -1.68
C GLY A 82 -11.97 2.91 -1.51
N SER A 83 -11.49 3.92 -0.78
CA SER A 83 -10.08 4.08 -0.42
C SER A 83 -9.55 2.81 0.25
N VAL A 84 -8.43 2.28 -0.23
CA VAL A 84 -7.81 1.07 0.30
C VAL A 84 -7.40 1.25 1.77
N ARG A 85 -7.18 2.51 2.18
CA ARG A 85 -6.83 2.93 3.53
C ARG A 85 -7.88 2.57 4.59
N GLU A 86 -9.17 2.64 4.27
CA GLU A 86 -10.25 2.20 5.18
C GLU A 86 -10.26 0.69 5.36
N ARG A 87 -9.97 -0.07 4.29
CA ARG A 87 -10.00 -1.54 4.33
C ARG A 87 -8.76 -2.15 4.98
N ILE A 88 -7.56 -1.62 4.77
CA ILE A 88 -6.36 -2.05 5.50
C ILE A 88 -6.51 -1.81 7.01
N ARG A 89 -7.16 -0.72 7.42
CA ARG A 89 -7.56 -0.49 8.82
C ARG A 89 -8.51 -1.57 9.34
N LYS A 90 -9.48 -2.02 8.52
CA LYS A 90 -10.41 -3.10 8.87
C LYS A 90 -9.70 -4.46 8.97
N ARG A 91 -8.79 -4.79 8.05
CA ARG A 91 -7.96 -6.02 8.05
C ARG A 91 -7.03 -6.07 9.28
N ARG A 92 -6.39 -4.95 9.66
CA ARG A 92 -5.55 -4.86 10.88
C ARG A 92 -6.34 -4.97 12.19
N ARG A 93 -7.60 -4.54 12.24
CA ARG A 93 -8.48 -4.72 13.43
C ARG A 93 -8.91 -6.18 13.65
N GLY A 94 -8.91 -7.01 12.60
CA GLY A 94 -9.32 -8.42 12.66
C GLY A 94 -8.43 -9.34 13.51
N SER A 95 -7.25 -8.90 13.94
CA SER A 95 -6.32 -9.72 14.74
C SER A 95 -6.53 -9.63 16.26
N SER A 96 -7.22 -8.61 16.78
CA SER A 96 -7.48 -8.48 18.23
C SER A 96 -8.70 -9.27 18.70
N GLY A 97 -9.78 -9.33 17.90
CA GLY A 97 -11.00 -10.05 18.29
C GLY A 97 -10.84 -11.57 18.29
N LEU A 98 -10.09 -12.12 17.33
CA LEU A 98 -9.82 -13.56 17.26
C LEU A 98 -8.91 -14.03 18.40
N ARG A 99 -7.96 -13.19 18.86
CA ARG A 99 -7.12 -13.46 20.04
C ARG A 99 -7.92 -13.47 21.34
N GLN A 100 -8.93 -12.60 21.49
CA GLN A 100 -9.82 -12.60 22.66
C GLN A 100 -10.73 -13.82 22.67
N LEU A 101 -11.25 -14.25 21.52
CA LEU A 101 -12.03 -15.49 21.42
C LEU A 101 -11.17 -16.74 21.67
N LEU A 102 -9.93 -16.78 21.15
CA LEU A 102 -9.00 -17.88 21.42
C LEU A 102 -8.59 -17.97 22.89
N ALA A 103 -8.45 -16.83 23.59
CA ALA A 103 -8.16 -16.82 25.03
C ALA A 103 -9.29 -17.46 25.86
N LEU A 104 -10.55 -17.32 25.43
CA LEU A 104 -11.70 -17.98 26.07
C LEU A 104 -11.72 -19.50 25.87
N PHE A 105 -11.20 -19.99 24.74
CA PHE A 105 -11.12 -21.44 24.47
C PHE A 105 -9.90 -22.10 25.14
N ILE A 106 -8.77 -21.40 25.24
CA ILE A 106 -7.57 -21.94 25.91
C ILE A 106 -7.74 -21.93 27.44
N GLY A 107 -8.39 -20.92 28.01
CA GLY A 107 -8.65 -20.87 29.46
C GLY A 107 -9.59 -21.98 29.96
N ARG A 108 -10.52 -22.45 29.12
CA ARG A 108 -11.48 -23.50 29.48
C ARG A 108 -10.88 -24.92 29.49
N LEU A 109 -9.75 -25.14 28.82
CA LEU A 109 -9.07 -26.45 28.78
C LEU A 109 -8.09 -26.66 29.94
N ALA A 110 -7.75 -25.60 30.70
CA ALA A 110 -6.81 -25.68 31.81
C ALA A 110 -7.48 -25.93 33.18
N GLU A 111 -8.81 -25.96 33.25
CA GLU A 111 -9.59 -26.20 34.48
C GLU A 111 -10.07 -27.66 34.63
N GLU A 112 -9.69 -28.57 33.71
CA GLU A 112 -10.07 -30.00 33.74
C GLU A 112 -8.90 -30.96 34.04
N GLU A 113 -7.82 -30.50 34.70
CA GLU A 113 -6.80 -31.38 35.32
C GLU A 113 -6.81 -31.32 36.86
#